data_AF-A0A6G2ID25-F1
#
_entry.id   AF-A0A6G2ID25-F1
#
_cell.length_a   1.000
_cell.length_b   1.000
_cell.length_c   1.000
_cell.angle_alpha   90.00
_cell.angle_beta   90.00
_cell.angle_gamma   90.00
#
_symmetry.space_group_name_H-M   'P 1'
#
loop_
_entity.id
_entity.type
_entity.pdbx_description
1 polymer ?
#
loop_
_entity_poly.entity_id
_entity_poly.type
_entity_poly.pdbx_seq_one_letter_code
_entity_poly.pdbx_strand_id
1 'polypeptide(L)'
;MAVQQGSDLADDDAKTNPYQVSHVAWQALTVASDHLNALRRSLVGDQRGDHITVTLHPYAQATLLRGAFENGARAVWLLAPGKRLTRITRRLALQADNNKHSDRMHELLGTTPPRPTAERAKQIRDLAVGAGIPPSDVKKELAFGYTKMVQTAGRALGGLGGSRPAGGEWGGTRPWERPERGRGGVHAPRPLVGQRLRRSSRRLWALDLTSSSVPSRRRRPRAPRTLSFMAALGRIDA
;
A
#
# COMPACT_ATOMS: atom_id res chain seq x y z
N MET A 1 21.31 13.02 -6.41
CA MET A 1 21.31 13.11 -7.89
C MET A 1 20.77 14.48 -8.25
N ALA A 2 21.45 15.21 -9.14
CA ALA A 2 21.04 16.56 -9.52
C ALA A 2 19.98 16.49 -10.62
N VAL A 3 18.86 17.17 -10.43
CA VAL A 3 17.88 17.44 -11.48
C VAL A 3 18.31 18.71 -12.22
N GLN A 4 18.08 18.79 -13.52
CA GLN A 4 18.36 19.99 -14.30
C GLN A 4 17.57 21.18 -13.72
N GLN A 5 18.27 22.27 -13.40
CA GLN A 5 17.64 23.49 -12.89
C GLN A 5 16.64 24.07 -13.90
N GLY A 6 15.53 24.60 -13.40
CA GLY A 6 14.45 25.15 -14.22
C GLY A 6 13.58 24.09 -14.93
N SER A 7 13.86 22.80 -14.75
CA SER A 7 12.97 21.75 -15.25
C SER A 7 11.71 21.62 -14.38
N ASP A 8 10.65 21.10 -14.97
CA ASP A 8 9.40 20.81 -14.27
C ASP A 8 9.61 19.98 -12.99
N LEU A 9 10.53 19.02 -13.05
CA LEU A 9 10.80 18.13 -11.93
C LEU A 9 11.60 18.81 -10.82
N ALA A 10 12.43 19.80 -11.14
CA ALA A 10 13.14 20.61 -10.15
C ALA A 10 12.15 21.48 -9.35
N ASP A 11 11.16 22.07 -10.02
CA ASP A 11 10.08 22.81 -9.36
C ASP A 11 9.22 21.91 -8.48
N ASP A 12 8.92 20.69 -8.94
CA ASP A 12 8.18 19.70 -8.18
C ASP A 12 8.93 19.36 -6.88
N ASP A 13 10.23 19.11 -6.97
CA ASP A 13 11.10 18.80 -5.83
C ASP A 13 11.20 19.96 -4.84
N ALA A 14 11.28 21.20 -5.32
CA ALA A 14 11.28 22.38 -4.47
C ALA A 14 9.98 22.49 -3.66
N LYS A 15 8.83 22.18 -4.28
CA LYS A 15 7.53 22.21 -3.62
C LYS A 15 7.29 21.05 -2.65
N THR A 16 8.01 19.93 -2.80
CA THR A 16 7.84 18.77 -1.92
C THR A 16 8.95 18.58 -0.91
N ASN A 17 9.97 19.44 -0.88
CA ASN A 17 11.11 19.35 0.04
C ASN A 17 10.65 19.11 1.51
N PRO A 18 11.17 18.08 2.21
CA PRO A 18 12.30 17.20 1.85
C PRO A 18 11.93 15.95 1.04
N TYR A 19 10.67 15.79 0.66
CA TYR A 19 10.13 14.61 -0.03
C TYR A 19 10.18 14.75 -1.56
N GLN A 20 11.39 14.84 -2.11
CA GLN A 20 11.62 15.04 -3.55
C GLN A 20 10.95 13.95 -4.42
N VAL A 21 10.31 14.37 -5.51
CA VAL A 21 9.68 13.50 -6.51
C VAL A 21 10.75 12.78 -7.32
N SER A 22 11.75 13.51 -7.80
CA SER A 22 12.84 12.96 -8.62
C SER A 22 13.58 11.85 -7.91
N HIS A 23 13.90 12.06 -6.62
CA HIS A 23 14.66 11.13 -5.81
C HIS A 23 13.94 9.79 -5.70
N VAL A 24 12.63 9.80 -5.42
CA VAL A 24 11.85 8.56 -5.28
C VAL A 24 11.59 7.90 -6.62
N ALA A 25 11.40 8.66 -7.70
CA ALA A 25 11.28 8.08 -9.03
C ALA A 25 12.58 7.36 -9.43
N TRP A 26 13.73 7.99 -9.20
CA TRP A 26 15.04 7.40 -9.45
C TRP A 26 15.30 6.16 -8.58
N GLN A 27 15.00 6.24 -7.29
CA GLN A 27 15.11 5.10 -6.38
C GLN A 27 14.27 3.92 -6.90
N ALA A 28 13.04 4.17 -7.32
CA ALA A 28 12.17 3.13 -7.87
C ALA A 28 12.74 2.51 -9.15
N LEU A 29 13.28 3.31 -10.08
CA LEU A 29 13.94 2.78 -11.29
C LEU A 29 15.19 1.96 -10.98
N THR A 30 15.98 2.40 -10.01
CA THR A 30 17.20 1.68 -9.57
C THR A 30 16.82 0.33 -8.96
N VAL A 31 15.87 0.31 -8.02
CA VAL A 31 15.38 -0.92 -7.40
C VAL A 31 14.77 -1.87 -8.43
N ALA A 32 14.03 -1.35 -9.42
CA ALA A 32 13.50 -2.18 -10.49
C ALA A 32 14.61 -2.83 -11.33
N SER A 33 15.64 -2.05 -11.68
CA SER A 33 16.79 -2.52 -12.45
C SER A 33 17.60 -3.56 -11.68
N ASP A 34 17.81 -3.35 -10.39
CA ASP A 34 18.50 -4.30 -9.51
C ASP A 34 17.75 -5.62 -9.41
N HIS A 35 16.42 -5.58 -9.27
CA HIS A 35 15.60 -6.80 -9.27
C HIS A 35 15.67 -7.57 -10.60
N LEU A 36 15.67 -6.88 -11.75
CA LEU A 36 15.81 -7.52 -13.06
C LEU A 36 17.22 -8.10 -13.26
N ASN A 37 18.26 -7.39 -12.82
CA ASN A 37 19.63 -7.89 -12.86
C ASN A 37 19.80 -9.12 -11.95
N ALA A 38 19.24 -9.08 -10.73
CA ALA A 38 19.22 -10.21 -9.82
C ALA A 38 18.45 -11.40 -10.43
N LEU A 39 17.30 -11.15 -11.07
CA LEU A 39 16.54 -12.18 -11.78
C LEU A 39 17.41 -12.83 -12.87
N ARG A 40 18.02 -12.04 -13.74
CA ARG A 40 18.91 -12.53 -14.79
C ARG A 40 20.04 -13.40 -14.22
N ARG A 41 20.73 -12.91 -13.18
CA ARG A 41 21.86 -13.63 -12.55
C ARG A 41 21.42 -14.89 -11.80
N SER A 42 20.22 -14.92 -11.24
CA SER A 42 19.68 -16.11 -10.58
C SER A 42 19.18 -17.17 -11.57
N LEU A 43 18.83 -16.75 -12.79
CA LEU A 43 18.25 -17.61 -13.82
C LEU A 43 19.33 -18.20 -14.73
N VAL A 44 20.28 -17.38 -15.16
CA VAL A 44 21.30 -17.73 -16.16
C VAL A 44 22.64 -17.86 -15.47
N GLY A 45 23.14 -19.10 -15.40
CA GLY A 45 24.49 -19.41 -14.93
C GLY A 45 25.54 -19.17 -16.02
N ASP A 46 26.79 -19.51 -15.71
CA ASP A 46 27.90 -19.34 -16.64
C ASP A 46 27.69 -20.15 -17.93
N GLN A 47 28.06 -19.54 -19.06
CA GLN A 47 28.17 -20.24 -20.34
C GLN A 47 29.46 -21.08 -20.34
N ARG A 48 29.34 -22.37 -20.68
CA ARG A 48 30.48 -23.28 -20.85
C ARG A 48 30.42 -23.88 -22.25
N GLY A 49 31.25 -23.38 -23.16
CA GLY A 49 31.20 -23.71 -24.58
C GLY A 49 29.85 -23.29 -25.18
N ASP A 50 29.14 -24.25 -25.79
CA ASP A 50 27.83 -24.05 -26.42
C ASP A 50 26.65 -24.30 -25.46
N HIS A 51 26.91 -24.51 -24.16
CA HIS A 51 25.89 -24.77 -23.16
C HIS A 51 25.72 -23.61 -22.18
N ILE A 52 24.46 -23.28 -21.88
CA ILE A 52 24.07 -22.33 -20.84
C ILE A 52 23.30 -23.09 -19.76
N THR A 53 23.70 -22.91 -18.51
CA THR A 53 22.95 -23.48 -17.36
C THR A 53 21.81 -22.53 -16.99
N VAL A 54 20.60 -23.08 -16.89
CA VAL A 54 19.42 -22.34 -16.41
C VAL A 54 18.95 -22.91 -15.09
N THR A 55 18.83 -22.08 -14.06
CA THR A 55 18.34 -22.47 -12.74
C THR A 55 16.99 -21.82 -12.47
N LEU A 56 15.95 -22.65 -12.29
CA LEU A 56 14.61 -22.21 -11.93
C LEU A 56 14.31 -22.62 -10.48
N HIS A 57 14.10 -21.63 -9.62
CA HIS A 57 13.60 -21.89 -8.28
C HIS A 57 12.07 -21.79 -8.30
N PRO A 58 11.35 -22.58 -7.51
CA PRO A 58 9.88 -22.58 -7.53
C PRO A 58 9.24 -21.20 -7.28
N TYR A 59 9.88 -20.33 -6.49
CA TYR A 59 9.28 -19.06 -6.06
C TYR A 59 10.22 -17.83 -6.11
N ALA A 60 11.55 -18.02 -6.13
CA ALA A 60 12.50 -16.92 -5.97
C ALA A 60 12.43 -15.91 -7.13
N GLN A 61 12.37 -16.41 -8.38
CA GLN A 61 12.28 -15.53 -9.55
C GLN A 61 10.97 -14.74 -9.59
N ALA A 62 9.87 -15.31 -9.08
CA ALA A 62 8.57 -14.63 -9.05
C ALA A 62 8.57 -13.40 -8.13
N THR A 63 9.28 -13.45 -7.00
CA THR A 63 9.38 -12.30 -6.09
C THR A 63 10.28 -11.21 -6.66
N LEU A 64 11.36 -11.57 -7.36
CA LEU A 64 12.22 -10.62 -8.09
C LEU A 64 11.42 -9.89 -9.18
N LEU A 65 10.66 -10.64 -9.98
CA LEU A 65 9.83 -10.05 -11.04
C LEU A 65 8.75 -9.12 -10.47
N ARG A 66 8.11 -9.51 -9.36
CA ARG A 66 7.15 -8.64 -8.66
C ARG A 66 7.83 -7.34 -8.19
N GLY A 67 9.00 -7.44 -7.57
CA GLY A 67 9.78 -6.29 -7.12
C GLY A 67 10.13 -5.35 -8.29
N ALA A 68 10.53 -5.91 -9.43
CA ALA A 68 10.78 -5.13 -10.64
C ALA A 68 9.53 -4.39 -11.12
N PHE A 69 8.39 -5.07 -11.26
CA PHE A 69 7.17 -4.46 -11.77
C PHE A 69 6.56 -3.42 -10.84
N GLU A 70 6.52 -3.68 -9.53
CA GLU A 70 5.97 -2.73 -8.57
C GLU A 70 6.78 -1.43 -8.54
N ASN A 71 8.11 -1.52 -8.59
CA ASN A 71 8.97 -0.35 -8.59
C ASN A 71 8.97 0.38 -9.95
N GLY A 72 8.98 -0.34 -11.07
CA GLY A 72 8.81 0.27 -12.40
C GLY A 72 7.46 0.99 -12.52
N ALA A 73 6.38 0.35 -12.08
CA ALA A 73 5.06 0.97 -12.04
C ALA A 73 5.01 2.21 -11.12
N ARG A 74 5.72 2.19 -9.99
CA ARG A 74 5.83 3.37 -9.11
C ARG A 74 6.50 4.54 -9.83
N ALA A 75 7.60 4.30 -10.54
CA ALA A 75 8.30 5.34 -11.31
C ALA A 75 7.38 5.94 -12.39
N VAL A 76 6.72 5.10 -13.18
CA VAL A 76 5.75 5.55 -14.19
C VAL A 76 4.59 6.29 -13.55
N TRP A 77 4.06 5.79 -12.43
CA TRP A 77 2.98 6.47 -11.70
C TRP A 77 3.42 7.84 -11.18
N LEU A 78 4.66 8.02 -10.75
CA LEU A 78 5.13 9.33 -10.31
C LEU A 78 5.35 10.29 -11.49
N LEU A 79 5.93 9.81 -12.60
CA LEU A 79 6.43 10.68 -13.67
C LEU A 79 5.46 10.88 -14.83
N ALA A 80 4.59 9.92 -15.15
CA ALA A 80 3.73 9.97 -16.33
C ALA A 80 2.72 11.14 -16.35
N PRO A 81 2.17 11.64 -15.23
CA PRO A 81 1.25 12.78 -15.29
C PRO A 81 1.94 14.04 -15.83
N GLY A 82 1.37 14.65 -16.88
CA GLY A 82 1.81 15.98 -17.33
C GLY A 82 1.51 17.10 -16.33
N LYS A 83 0.49 16.93 -15.48
CA LYS A 83 0.12 17.93 -14.45
C LYS A 83 1.02 17.83 -13.22
N ARG A 84 1.77 18.90 -12.94
CA ARG A 84 2.63 19.09 -11.75
C ARG A 84 1.94 18.74 -10.44
N LEU A 85 0.76 19.33 -10.19
CA LEU A 85 0.02 19.08 -8.95
C LEU A 85 -0.25 17.59 -8.74
N THR A 86 -0.55 16.84 -9.80
CA THR A 86 -0.76 15.39 -9.71
C THR A 86 0.51 14.66 -9.29
N ARG A 87 1.69 15.02 -9.80
CA ARG A 87 2.96 14.40 -9.40
C ARG A 87 3.29 14.68 -7.93
N ILE A 88 3.11 15.94 -7.51
CA ILE A 88 3.28 16.36 -6.11
C ILE A 88 2.33 15.58 -5.18
N THR A 89 1.04 15.53 -5.48
CA THR A 89 0.05 14.78 -4.69
C THR A 89 0.45 13.32 -4.55
N ARG A 90 0.84 12.66 -5.66
CA ARG A 90 1.26 11.25 -5.65
C ARG A 90 2.48 11.02 -4.76
N ARG A 91 3.46 11.91 -4.81
CA ARG A 91 4.66 11.81 -3.96
C ARG A 91 4.35 11.99 -2.48
N LEU A 92 3.51 12.97 -2.13
CA LEU A 92 3.10 13.22 -0.74
C LEU A 92 2.20 12.09 -0.20
N ALA A 93 1.32 11.53 -1.03
CA ALA A 93 0.51 10.37 -0.67
C ALA A 93 1.39 9.16 -0.34
N LEU A 94 2.42 8.92 -1.15
CA LEU A 94 3.40 7.85 -0.90
C LEU A 94 4.17 8.08 0.41
N GLN A 95 4.53 9.34 0.74
CA GLN A 95 5.18 9.64 2.01
C GLN A 95 4.25 9.41 3.21
N ALA A 96 2.97 9.78 3.09
CA ALA A 96 1.99 9.57 4.15
C ALA A 96 1.82 8.07 4.44
N ASP A 97 1.78 7.23 3.41
CA ASP A 97 1.74 5.77 3.55
C ASP A 97 3.03 5.21 4.17
N ASN A 98 4.20 5.67 3.73
CA ASN A 98 5.48 5.30 4.34
C ASN A 98 5.54 5.65 5.84
N ASN A 99 5.04 6.82 6.23
CA ASN A 99 4.97 7.22 7.63
C ASN A 99 4.07 6.27 8.43
N LYS A 100 2.90 5.89 7.88
CA LYS A 100 2.01 4.91 8.51
C LYS A 100 2.68 3.55 8.72
N HIS A 101 3.44 3.08 7.73
CA HIS A 101 4.21 1.84 7.84
C HIS A 101 5.33 1.94 8.88
N SER A 102 6.07 3.05 8.91
CA SER A 102 7.08 3.32 9.92
C SER A 102 6.49 3.32 11.33
N ASP A 103 5.33 3.94 11.52
CA ASP A 103 4.67 4.03 12.83
C ASP A 103 4.24 2.65 13.32
N ARG A 104 3.66 1.85 12.42
CA ARG A 104 3.31 0.46 12.72
C ARG A 104 4.55 -0.38 13.09
N MET A 105 5.67 -0.16 12.42
CA MET A 105 6.92 -0.85 12.77
C MET A 105 7.40 -0.47 14.17
N HIS A 106 7.35 0.82 14.52
CA HIS A 106 7.71 1.28 15.87
C HIS A 106 6.79 0.70 16.95
N GLU A 107 5.48 0.65 16.69
CA GLU A 107 4.49 0.02 17.56
C GLU A 107 4.82 -1.47 17.80
N LEU A 108 5.09 -2.23 16.74
CA LEU A 108 5.45 -3.64 16.83
C LEU A 108 6.74 -3.89 17.62
N LEU A 109 7.68 -2.97 17.54
CA LEU A 109 8.97 -3.05 18.25
C LEU A 109 8.91 -2.47 19.67
N GLY A 110 7.78 -1.88 20.09
CA GLY A 110 7.68 -1.16 21.37
C GLY A 110 8.61 0.05 21.47
N THR A 111 8.97 0.66 20.33
CA THR A 111 9.86 1.82 20.26
C THR A 111 9.10 3.07 19.84
N THR A 112 9.68 4.25 20.10
CA THR A 112 9.09 5.53 19.67
C THR A 112 9.84 6.06 18.43
N PRO A 113 9.14 6.53 17.39
CA PRO A 113 9.80 7.15 16.26
C PRO A 113 10.55 8.43 16.69
N PRO A 114 11.75 8.71 16.13
CA PRO A 114 12.50 9.92 16.46
C PRO A 114 11.72 11.23 16.21
N ARG A 115 10.82 11.21 15.23
CA ARG A 115 9.90 12.32 14.94
C ARG A 115 8.45 11.91 15.22
N PRO A 116 7.69 12.68 16.03
CA PRO A 116 6.29 12.40 16.32
C PRO A 116 5.44 12.24 15.06
N THR A 117 4.49 11.30 15.08
CA THR A 117 3.55 11.04 13.98
C THR A 117 2.76 12.29 13.60
N ALA A 118 2.27 13.04 14.59
CA ALA A 118 1.49 14.24 14.37
C ALA A 118 2.28 15.33 13.60
N GLU A 119 3.55 15.51 13.93
CA GLU A 119 4.42 16.49 13.25
C GLU A 119 4.69 16.11 11.80
N ARG A 120 5.02 14.83 11.55
CA ARG A 120 5.23 14.32 10.19
C ARG A 120 3.95 14.43 9.35
N ALA A 121 2.79 14.13 9.92
CA ALA A 121 1.51 14.27 9.25
C ALA A 121 1.16 15.74 8.95
N LYS A 122 1.44 16.65 9.89
CA LYS A 122 1.28 18.09 9.70
C LYS A 122 2.18 18.60 8.57
N GLN A 123 3.45 18.23 8.55
CA GLN A 123 4.39 18.64 7.49
C GLN A 123 3.90 18.26 6.10
N ILE A 124 3.42 17.02 5.91
CA ILE A 124 2.88 16.57 4.61
C ILE A 124 1.62 17.35 4.24
N ARG A 125 0.74 17.63 5.20
CA ARG A 125 -0.46 18.44 4.97
C ARG A 125 -0.11 19.86 4.56
N ASP A 126 0.85 20.49 5.25
CA ASP A 126 1.26 21.86 4.96
C ASP A 126 1.89 21.96 3.56
N LEU A 127 2.71 20.97 3.16
CA LEU A 127 3.25 20.88 1.80
C LEU A 127 2.16 20.67 0.75
N ALA A 128 1.16 19.83 1.03
CA ALA A 128 0.02 19.60 0.15
C ALA A 128 -0.79 20.88 -0.09
N VAL A 129 -1.09 21.63 0.98
CA VAL A 129 -1.79 22.91 0.88
C VAL A 129 -0.94 23.94 0.14
N GLY A 130 0.35 24.05 0.48
CA GLY A 130 1.29 24.95 -0.20
C GLY A 130 1.47 24.65 -1.69
N ALA A 131 1.28 23.40 -2.11
CA ALA A 131 1.30 23.00 -3.52
C ALA A 131 0.00 23.37 -4.27
N GLY A 132 -1.07 23.75 -3.57
CA GLY A 132 -2.36 24.15 -4.14
C GLY A 132 -3.50 23.15 -3.94
N ILE A 133 -3.37 22.16 -3.05
CA ILE A 133 -4.48 21.26 -2.70
C ILE A 133 -5.39 21.95 -1.67
N PRO A 134 -6.71 22.04 -1.90
CA PRO A 134 -7.63 22.61 -0.91
C PRO A 134 -7.56 21.86 0.42
N PRO A 135 -7.53 22.54 1.59
CA PRO A 135 -7.43 21.89 2.89
C PRO A 135 -8.49 20.81 3.15
N SER A 136 -9.69 20.98 2.61
CA SER A 136 -10.80 20.01 2.67
C SER A 136 -10.49 18.70 1.94
N ASP A 137 -9.69 18.75 0.88
CA ASP A 137 -9.43 17.62 -0.02
C ASP A 137 -8.16 16.85 0.34
N VAL A 138 -7.26 17.45 1.13
CA VAL A 138 -5.94 16.87 1.45
C VAL A 138 -6.03 15.42 1.93
N LYS A 139 -6.96 15.11 2.85
CA LYS A 139 -7.10 13.74 3.38
C LYS A 139 -7.46 12.73 2.28
N LYS A 140 -8.32 13.12 1.35
CA LYS A 140 -8.76 12.28 0.23
C LYS A 140 -7.65 12.12 -0.81
N GLU A 141 -6.98 13.22 -1.15
CA GLU A 141 -5.93 13.25 -2.18
C GLU A 141 -4.64 12.52 -1.73
N LEU A 142 -4.35 12.54 -0.43
CA LEU A 142 -3.21 11.81 0.14
C LEU A 142 -3.48 10.32 0.40
N ALA A 143 -4.67 9.80 0.06
CA ALA A 143 -4.96 8.38 0.19
C ALA A 143 -4.20 7.57 -0.87
N PHE A 144 -3.19 6.82 -0.42
CA PHE A 144 -2.41 5.92 -1.28
C PHE A 144 -3.07 4.53 -1.41
N GLY A 145 -2.83 3.88 -2.56
CA GLY A 145 -3.25 2.51 -2.80
C GLY A 145 -2.43 1.82 -3.88
N TYR A 146 -1.78 0.71 -3.53
CA TYR A 146 -0.91 -0.07 -4.42
C TYR A 146 -1.60 -0.52 -5.71
N THR A 147 -2.81 -1.08 -5.61
CA THR A 147 -3.57 -1.51 -6.80
C THR A 147 -3.86 -0.34 -7.74
N LYS A 148 -4.22 0.82 -7.18
CA LYS A 148 -4.50 2.04 -7.97
C LYS A 148 -3.23 2.53 -8.66
N MET A 149 -2.08 2.50 -7.98
CA MET A 149 -0.78 2.87 -8.54
C MET A 149 -0.45 2.02 -9.77
N VAL A 150 -0.45 0.69 -9.63
CA VAL A 150 -0.11 -0.24 -10.72
C VAL A 150 -1.07 -0.11 -11.89
N GLN A 151 -2.38 -0.06 -11.64
CA GLN A 151 -3.37 0.12 -12.70
C GLN A 151 -3.21 1.44 -13.45
N THR A 152 -2.94 2.52 -12.72
CA THR A 152 -2.76 3.85 -13.33
C THR A 152 -1.47 3.92 -14.16
N ALA A 153 -0.39 3.29 -13.68
CA ALA A 153 0.85 3.17 -14.43
C ALA A 153 0.66 2.35 -15.72
N GLY A 154 -0.03 1.20 -15.63
CA GLY A 154 -0.33 0.38 -16.80
C GLY A 154 -1.16 1.11 -17.85
N ARG A 155 -2.13 1.94 -17.44
CA ARG A 155 -2.91 2.80 -18.35
C ARG A 155 -2.06 3.87 -19.02
N ALA A 156 -1.07 4.43 -18.32
CA ALA A 156 -0.21 5.48 -18.86
C ALA A 156 0.73 4.97 -19.98
N LEU A 157 1.05 3.67 -19.99
CA LEU A 157 1.92 3.04 -21.00
C LEU A 157 1.20 2.61 -22.28
N GLY A 158 -0.09 2.98 -22.45
CA GLY A 158 -0.76 2.84 -23.75
C GLY A 158 -0.78 1.44 -24.34
N GLY A 159 -0.88 0.38 -23.52
CA GLY A 159 -1.05 -0.98 -24.05
C GLY A 159 0.19 -1.62 -24.67
N LEU A 160 1.39 -1.38 -24.12
CA LEU A 160 2.59 -2.20 -24.37
C LEU A 160 2.43 -3.71 -24.00
N GLY A 161 1.25 -4.13 -23.55
CA GLY A 161 0.72 -5.49 -23.72
C GLY A 161 -0.73 -5.35 -24.20
N GLY A 162 -1.04 -5.87 -25.39
CA GLY A 162 -2.31 -5.67 -26.08
C GLY A 162 -3.54 -5.87 -25.17
N SER A 163 -4.47 -4.91 -25.23
CA SER A 163 -5.91 -5.01 -24.93
C SER A 163 -6.40 -5.94 -23.78
N ARG A 164 -5.59 -6.19 -22.75
CA ARG A 164 -6.02 -6.83 -21.50
C ARG A 164 -5.82 -5.86 -20.34
N PRO A 165 -6.87 -5.58 -19.54
CA PRO A 165 -6.69 -4.81 -18.32
C PRO A 165 -5.73 -5.56 -17.39
N ALA A 166 -4.67 -4.90 -16.93
CA ALA A 166 -3.67 -5.38 -15.97
C ALA A 166 -4.25 -5.84 -14.59
N GLY A 167 -5.59 -5.89 -14.45
CA GLY A 167 -6.29 -6.43 -13.30
C GLY A 167 -6.61 -7.94 -13.39
N GLY A 168 -6.30 -8.62 -14.51
CA GLY A 168 -6.67 -10.03 -14.72
C GLY A 168 -5.70 -11.07 -14.14
N GLU A 169 -4.42 -10.75 -13.95
CA GLU A 169 -3.40 -11.76 -13.62
C GLU A 169 -3.16 -11.94 -12.12
N TRP A 170 -3.61 -11.00 -11.30
CA TRP A 170 -3.54 -11.09 -9.84
C TRP A 170 -4.93 -11.23 -9.17
N GLY A 171 -5.97 -11.42 -9.99
CA GLY A 171 -7.36 -11.51 -9.57
C GLY A 171 -8.08 -12.66 -10.27
N GLY A 172 -7.80 -13.88 -9.81
CA GLY A 172 -8.66 -15.06 -9.93
C GLY A 172 -9.49 -15.23 -11.20
N THR A 173 -8.89 -15.84 -12.23
CA THR A 173 -9.59 -16.81 -13.09
C THR A 173 -8.58 -17.90 -13.40
N ARG A 174 -8.83 -19.14 -12.93
CA ARG A 174 -7.84 -20.20 -13.14
C ARG A 174 -7.93 -20.69 -14.60
N PRO A 175 -6.82 -21.15 -15.21
CA PRO A 175 -6.76 -21.39 -16.66
C PRO A 175 -7.43 -22.68 -17.16
N TRP A 176 -8.02 -23.49 -16.25
CA TRP A 176 -8.56 -24.82 -16.52
C TRP A 176 -10.08 -24.91 -16.77
N GLU A 177 -10.80 -23.80 -16.83
CA GLU A 177 -12.25 -23.76 -17.05
C GLU A 177 -12.45 -23.72 -18.56
N ARG A 178 -12.58 -24.91 -19.17
CA ARG A 178 -12.94 -25.03 -20.57
C ARG A 178 -14.36 -24.51 -20.79
N PRO A 179 -14.64 -23.78 -21.88
CA PRO A 179 -16.01 -23.52 -22.29
C PRO A 179 -16.60 -24.82 -22.86
N GLU A 180 -17.66 -25.32 -22.22
CA GLU A 180 -18.45 -26.43 -22.75
C GLU A 180 -19.04 -26.04 -24.12
N ARG A 181 -18.66 -26.79 -25.16
CA ARG A 181 -19.38 -26.78 -26.45
C ARG A 181 -20.53 -27.76 -26.33
N GLY A 182 -21.76 -27.26 -26.43
CA GLY A 182 -22.94 -28.11 -26.47
C GLY A 182 -23.04 -28.95 -27.74
N ARG A 183 -23.49 -30.20 -27.59
CA ARG A 183 -24.62 -30.84 -28.31
C ARG A 183 -24.75 -32.31 -27.91
N GLY A 184 -25.99 -32.77 -27.73
CA GLY A 184 -26.38 -34.19 -27.78
C GLY A 184 -27.00 -34.68 -26.48
N GLY A 185 -28.33 -34.60 -26.37
CA GLY A 185 -29.07 -35.09 -25.20
C GLY A 185 -29.35 -36.58 -25.25
N VAL A 186 -29.46 -37.20 -24.07
CA VAL A 186 -30.38 -38.31 -23.76
C VAL A 186 -30.70 -38.27 -22.25
N HIS A 187 -31.99 -38.36 -21.92
CA HIS A 187 -32.62 -38.64 -20.61
C HIS A 187 -32.31 -37.79 -19.37
N ALA A 188 -33.31 -36.97 -18.99
CA ALA A 188 -33.48 -36.44 -17.65
C ALA A 188 -34.35 -37.37 -16.79
N PRO A 189 -34.02 -37.55 -15.49
CA PRO A 189 -35.02 -37.74 -14.46
C PRO A 189 -35.29 -36.43 -13.70
N ARG A 190 -36.56 -36.24 -13.34
CA ARG A 190 -37.14 -35.10 -12.61
C ARG A 190 -36.59 -34.96 -11.17
N PRO A 191 -36.76 -33.77 -10.55
CA PRO A 191 -35.97 -33.34 -9.40
C PRO A 191 -36.55 -33.80 -8.06
N LEU A 192 -35.67 -34.07 -7.09
CA LEU A 192 -36.05 -34.09 -5.68
C LEU A 192 -35.81 -32.72 -5.04
N VAL A 193 -36.84 -32.33 -4.32
CA VAL A 193 -37.11 -31.09 -3.61
C VAL A 193 -36.04 -30.79 -2.56
N GLY A 194 -35.69 -29.50 -2.43
CA GLY A 194 -35.27 -28.91 -1.16
C GLY A 194 -33.82 -28.43 -1.09
N GLN A 195 -33.58 -27.17 -1.43
CA GLN A 195 -33.27 -26.12 -0.44
C GLN A 195 -32.79 -24.85 -1.15
N ARG A 196 -33.50 -23.78 -0.86
CA ARG A 196 -33.25 -22.41 -1.30
C ARG A 196 -32.29 -21.80 -0.28
N LEU A 197 -31.00 -21.64 -0.58
CA LEU A 197 -30.14 -20.78 0.25
C LEU A 197 -29.35 -19.76 -0.58
N ARG A 198 -29.41 -18.55 -0.03
CA ARG A 198 -29.09 -17.24 -0.58
C ARG A 198 -27.63 -17.11 -1.03
N ARG A 199 -27.45 -16.26 -2.06
CA ARG A 199 -26.18 -15.58 -2.35
C ARG A 199 -25.63 -14.92 -1.09
N SER A 200 -24.37 -15.23 -0.75
CA SER A 200 -23.59 -14.51 0.26
C SER A 200 -22.14 -14.40 -0.18
N SER A 201 -21.79 -13.19 -0.64
CA SER A 201 -20.66 -12.38 -0.21
C SER A 201 -19.34 -13.04 0.21
N ARG A 202 -18.27 -12.58 -0.45
CA ARG A 202 -17.04 -12.01 0.14
C ARG A 202 -16.61 -12.58 1.49
N ARG A 203 -15.44 -13.25 1.49
CA ARG A 203 -14.33 -13.22 2.48
C ARG A 203 -13.77 -14.62 2.63
N LEU A 204 -12.58 -14.87 2.08
CA LEU A 204 -11.66 -15.87 2.59
C LEU A 204 -10.25 -15.34 2.32
N TRP A 205 -9.62 -14.85 3.39
CA TRP A 205 -8.19 -14.79 3.75
C TRP A 205 -8.11 -13.86 4.97
N ALA A 206 -8.76 -14.30 6.05
CA ALA A 206 -8.46 -13.90 7.41
C ALA A 206 -8.10 -15.21 8.11
N LEU A 207 -6.81 -15.42 8.37
CA LEU A 207 -6.37 -16.45 9.29
C LEU A 207 -6.53 -15.86 10.69
N ASP A 208 -7.43 -16.50 11.41
CA ASP A 208 -7.74 -16.28 12.82
C ASP A 208 -6.60 -16.87 13.66
N LEU A 209 -5.98 -16.06 14.50
CA LEU A 209 -5.16 -16.51 15.63
C LEU A 209 -5.86 -15.99 16.89
N THR A 210 -6.86 -16.74 17.34
CA THR A 210 -7.37 -16.67 18.70
C THR A 210 -6.63 -17.71 19.53
N SER A 211 -5.83 -17.24 20.48
CA SER A 211 -5.57 -17.98 21.73
C SER A 211 -5.87 -17.03 22.88
N SER A 212 -6.89 -17.42 23.61
CA SER A 212 -7.48 -16.73 24.76
C SER A 212 -6.54 -16.78 25.97
N SER A 213 -6.37 -15.65 26.64
CA SER A 213 -6.11 -15.64 28.08
C SER A 213 -7.00 -14.58 28.76
N VAL A 214 -7.55 -15.00 29.89
CA VAL A 214 -8.72 -14.48 30.61
C VAL A 214 -8.42 -13.15 31.31
N PRO A 215 -9.35 -12.18 31.37
CA PRO A 215 -9.14 -10.95 32.13
C PRO A 215 -9.44 -11.15 33.62
N SER A 216 -8.42 -10.95 34.47
CA SER A 216 -8.58 -10.88 35.93
C SER A 216 -9.26 -9.56 36.33
N ARG A 217 -10.43 -9.65 36.96
CA ARG A 217 -11.09 -8.56 37.69
C ARG A 217 -10.15 -7.99 38.75
N ARG A 218 -9.71 -6.72 38.62
CA ARG A 218 -9.25 -5.93 39.76
C ARG A 218 -10.30 -4.89 40.14
N ARG A 219 -10.60 -4.91 41.44
CA ARG A 219 -11.62 -4.17 42.18
C ARG A 219 -11.42 -2.64 42.06
N ARG A 220 -12.53 -1.92 41.90
CA ARG A 220 -12.59 -0.46 42.16
C ARG A 220 -12.41 -0.21 43.67
N PRO A 221 -11.61 0.78 44.10
CA PRO A 221 -11.67 1.25 45.48
C PRO A 221 -12.96 2.06 45.70
N ARG A 222 -13.70 1.70 46.76
CA ARG A 222 -14.84 2.45 47.28
C ARG A 222 -14.35 3.71 47.99
N ALA A 223 -14.99 4.85 47.72
CA ALA A 223 -14.87 6.07 48.49
C ALA A 223 -15.44 5.87 49.92
N PRO A 224 -14.83 6.45 50.96
CA PRO A 224 -15.51 6.63 52.24
C PRO A 224 -16.40 7.88 52.18
N ARG A 225 -17.69 7.69 52.46
CA ARG A 225 -18.63 8.74 52.85
C ARG A 225 -19.05 8.45 54.28
N THR A 226 -18.76 9.36 55.20
CA THR A 226 -19.75 9.80 56.21
C THR A 226 -19.27 11.03 56.98
N LEU A 227 -20.29 11.87 57.25
CA LEU A 227 -20.47 12.87 58.32
C LEU A 227 -20.00 14.30 58.05
N SER A 228 -20.98 15.08 57.60
CA SER A 228 -21.09 16.52 57.78
C SER A 228 -21.43 16.83 59.25
N PHE A 229 -20.72 17.75 59.89
CA PHE A 229 -21.22 18.53 61.01
C PHE A 229 -20.54 19.90 61.06
N MET A 230 -21.35 20.92 61.35
CA MET A 230 -21.06 22.35 61.41
C MET A 230 -19.84 22.72 62.27
N ALA A 231 -19.12 23.79 61.90
CA ALA A 231 -19.19 25.09 62.59
C ALA A 231 -17.95 25.99 62.29
N ALA A 232 -18.27 27.21 61.87
CA ALA A 232 -17.77 28.47 62.41
C ALA A 232 -16.29 28.92 62.24
N LEU A 233 -16.22 30.19 61.83
CA LEU A 233 -15.25 31.25 62.19
C LEU A 233 -13.90 31.31 61.47
N GLY A 234 -13.58 32.53 61.02
CA GLY A 234 -12.19 33.01 61.06
C GLY A 234 -11.57 33.50 59.76
N ARG A 235 -12.08 34.61 59.22
CA ARG A 235 -11.33 35.88 58.98
C ARG A 235 -9.79 35.81 59.04
N ILE A 236 -9.12 36.35 58.01
CA ILE A 236 -8.07 37.41 58.01
C ILE A 236 -6.96 37.18 56.96
N ASP A 237 -6.69 38.31 56.31
CA ASP A 237 -5.69 38.70 55.32
C ASP A 237 -4.25 38.22 55.55
N ALA A 238 -3.53 37.98 54.44
CA ALA A 238 -2.30 38.68 54.02
C ALA A 238 -1.76 38.07 52.70
#